data_AF-A0A8J6EC49-F1
#
_entry.id   AF-A0A8J6EC49-F1
#
_cell.length_a   1.000
_cell.length_b   1.000
_cell.length_c   1.000
_cell.angle_alpha   90.00
_cell.angle_beta   90.00
_cell.angle_gamma   90.00
#
_symmetry.space_group_name_H-M   'P 1'
#
loop_
_entity.id
_entity.type
_entity.pdbx_description
1 polymer ?
#
loop_
_entity_poly.entity_id
_entity_poly.type
_entity_poly.pdbx_seq_one_letter_code
_entity_poly.pdbx_strand_id
1 'polypeptide(L)'
;MVGSSQLENANPLIYQRSGERQVTAQDEDEQLHDRIDDREIFDLIRSINDPEHPLSLEELNVVEEIRVKVEDKESTVSVEFTPTIPHCSMATLIGLSIKVKLLRSLPERFK
;
A
#
# COMPACT_ATOMS: atom_id res chain seq x y z
N MET A 1 -27.26 -32.05 -14.22
CA MET A 1 -26.96 -31.14 -13.09
C MET A 1 -26.08 -30.04 -13.64
N VAL A 2 -26.63 -28.84 -13.82
CA VAL A 2 -25.87 -27.69 -14.35
C VAL A 2 -25.14 -27.09 -13.16
N GLY A 3 -23.84 -27.39 -13.05
CA GLY A 3 -22.97 -26.77 -12.06
C GLY A 3 -22.90 -25.29 -12.36
N SER A 4 -23.46 -24.49 -11.46
CA SER A 4 -23.36 -23.04 -11.45
C SER A 4 -21.89 -22.62 -11.51
N SER A 5 -21.43 -22.23 -12.69
CA SER A 5 -20.21 -21.46 -12.88
C SER A 5 -20.38 -20.19 -12.06
N GLN A 6 -19.83 -20.15 -10.84
CA GLN A 6 -19.71 -18.91 -10.10
C GLN A 6 -18.98 -17.95 -11.03
N LEU A 7 -19.61 -16.80 -11.30
CA LEU A 7 -19.09 -15.79 -12.21
C LEU A 7 -17.72 -15.35 -11.66
N GLU A 8 -16.65 -15.85 -12.27
CA GLU A 8 -15.25 -15.53 -11.92
C GLU A 8 -14.88 -14.06 -12.21
N ASN A 9 -15.85 -13.27 -12.70
CA ASN A 9 -15.73 -11.84 -12.99
C ASN A 9 -16.76 -11.03 -12.19
N ALA A 10 -16.81 -11.21 -10.87
CA ALA A 10 -17.51 -10.25 -10.03
C ALA A 10 -16.71 -8.94 -10.01
N ASN A 11 -17.38 -7.80 -10.23
CA ASN A 11 -16.74 -6.50 -10.04
C ASN A 11 -16.11 -6.43 -8.64
N PRO A 12 -14.86 -5.97 -8.50
CA PRO A 12 -14.23 -5.87 -7.19
C PRO A 12 -15.03 -4.93 -6.29
N LEU A 13 -15.10 -5.26 -4.99
CA LEU A 13 -15.64 -4.36 -3.98
C LEU A 13 -14.71 -3.16 -3.88
N ILE A 14 -15.24 -1.96 -4.13
CA ILE A 14 -14.48 -0.71 -4.05
C ILE A 14 -14.59 -0.17 -2.63
N TYR A 15 -13.46 -0.01 -1.97
CA TYR A 15 -13.35 0.54 -0.62
C TYR A 15 -13.16 2.06 -0.68
N GLN A 16 -13.68 2.75 0.33
CA GLN A 16 -13.52 4.19 0.45
C GLN A 16 -12.05 4.52 0.78
N ARG A 17 -11.44 5.39 -0.03
CA ARG A 17 -10.09 5.88 0.21
C ARG A 17 -10.00 6.68 1.51
N SER A 18 -8.87 6.55 2.19
CA SER A 18 -8.48 7.33 3.34
C SER A 18 -8.40 8.81 2.98
N GLY A 19 -8.77 9.70 3.90
CA GLY A 19 -8.68 11.15 3.68
C GLY A 19 -7.24 11.64 3.45
N GLU A 20 -7.11 12.90 3.05
CA GLU A 20 -5.80 13.57 3.00
C GLU A 20 -5.18 13.68 4.40
N ARG A 21 -3.84 13.63 4.46
CA ARG A 21 -3.09 13.81 5.71
C ARG A 21 -3.32 15.24 6.21
N GLN A 22 -3.62 15.39 7.50
CA GLN A 22 -3.64 16.71 8.13
C GLN A 22 -2.20 17.14 8.41
N VAL A 23 -1.81 18.31 7.89
CA VAL A 23 -0.53 18.93 8.22
C VAL A 23 -0.62 19.44 9.65
N THR A 24 0.30 18.99 10.50
CA THR A 24 0.40 19.44 11.87
C THR A 24 1.40 20.58 11.98
N ALA A 25 1.29 21.41 13.02
CA ALA A 25 2.27 22.48 13.28
C ALA A 25 3.71 21.94 13.51
N GLN A 26 3.86 20.65 13.82
CA GLN A 26 5.17 20.00 13.95
C GLN A 26 5.80 19.71 12.59
N ASP A 27 4.99 19.39 11.58
CA ASP A 27 5.47 19.17 10.20
C ASP A 27 6.00 20.47 9.56
N GLU A 28 5.55 21.64 10.05
CA GLU A 28 6.01 22.97 9.58
C GLU A 28 7.26 23.48 10.31
N ASP A 29 7.71 22.83 11.38
CA ASP A 29 8.87 23.24 12.15
C ASP A 29 10.16 22.70 11.51
N GLU A 30 10.85 23.55 10.74
CA GLU A 30 12.12 23.22 10.07
C GLU A 30 13.25 22.77 11.03
N GLN A 31 13.12 23.00 12.34
CA GLN A 31 14.11 22.58 13.33
C GLN A 31 13.91 21.13 13.78
N LEU A 32 12.74 20.55 13.55
CA LEU A 32 12.45 19.16 13.88
C LEU A 32 12.89 18.24 12.76
N HIS A 33 13.48 17.09 13.13
CA HIS A 33 13.75 16.04 12.16
C HIS A 33 12.43 15.38 11.78
N ASP A 34 11.98 15.60 10.55
CA ASP A 34 10.84 14.90 9.96
C ASP A 34 11.20 13.41 9.80
N ARG A 35 10.46 12.55 10.51
CA ARG A 35 10.69 11.11 10.54
C ARG A 35 9.68 10.43 9.64
N ILE A 36 10.12 9.38 8.97
CA ILE A 36 9.22 8.58 8.15
C ILE A 36 8.30 7.80 9.07
N ASP A 37 6.99 8.00 8.89
CA ASP A 37 5.95 7.34 9.67
C ASP A 37 5.16 6.30 8.84
N ASP A 38 4.36 5.48 9.53
CA ASP A 38 3.50 4.46 8.91
C ASP A 38 2.59 5.05 7.83
N ARG A 39 2.13 6.30 8.06
CA ARG A 39 1.19 7.00 7.19
C ARG A 39 1.84 7.43 5.89
N GLU A 40 3.07 7.95 5.93
CA GLU A 40 3.84 8.35 4.77
C GLU A 40 4.10 7.14 3.86
N ILE A 41 4.51 6.01 4.42
CA ILE A 41 4.68 4.77 3.67
C ILE A 41 3.37 4.31 3.03
N PHE A 42 2.27 4.35 3.78
CA PHE A 42 0.95 4.04 3.24
C PHE A 42 0.58 4.97 2.08
N ASP A 43 0.78 6.28 2.22
CA ASP A 43 0.47 7.27 1.19
C ASP A 43 1.32 7.08 -0.09
N LEU A 44 2.55 6.57 0.03
CA LEU A 44 3.40 6.21 -1.10
C LEU A 44 2.87 5.00 -1.89
N ILE A 45 2.28 4.00 -1.22
CA ILE A 45 1.91 2.72 -1.83
C ILE A 45 0.41 2.59 -2.17
N ARG A 46 -0.47 3.34 -1.50
CA ARG A 46 -1.94 3.29 -1.68
C ARG A 46 -2.42 3.58 -3.09
N SER A 47 -1.64 4.36 -3.84
CA SER A 47 -1.94 4.81 -5.21
C SER A 47 -1.35 3.91 -6.30
N ILE A 48 -0.60 2.85 -5.92
CA ILE A 48 -0.16 1.83 -6.88
C ILE A 48 -1.40 1.19 -7.49
N ASN A 49 -1.42 1.04 -8.81
CA ASN A 49 -2.51 0.37 -9.51
C ASN A 49 -2.33 -1.13 -9.44
N ASP A 50 -3.44 -1.84 -9.30
CA ASP A 50 -3.48 -3.28 -9.45
C ASP A 50 -3.17 -3.69 -10.90
N PRO A 51 -2.39 -4.75 -11.13
CA PRO A 51 -2.04 -5.18 -12.49
C PRO A 51 -3.23 -5.79 -13.27
N GLU A 52 -4.29 -6.21 -12.59
CA GLU A 52 -5.45 -6.88 -13.19
C GLU A 52 -6.66 -5.93 -13.30
N HIS A 53 -6.75 -4.93 -12.43
CA HIS A 53 -7.87 -3.99 -12.38
C HIS A 53 -7.43 -2.52 -12.49
N PRO A 54 -8.24 -1.64 -13.10
CA PRO A 54 -7.96 -0.20 -13.19
C PRO A 54 -8.27 0.53 -11.86
N LEU A 55 -7.89 -0.06 -10.73
CA LEU A 55 -8.15 0.43 -9.37
C LEU A 55 -6.84 0.42 -8.58
N SER A 56 -6.75 1.28 -7.56
CA SER A 56 -5.58 1.32 -6.69
C SER A 56 -5.59 0.20 -5.64
N LEU A 57 -4.41 -0.13 -5.11
CA LEU A 57 -4.28 -1.14 -4.05
C LEU A 57 -5.13 -0.79 -2.81
N GLU A 58 -5.31 0.50 -2.51
CA GLU A 58 -6.21 0.92 -1.43
C GLU A 58 -7.69 0.71 -1.77
N GLU A 59 -8.11 1.03 -3.00
CA GLU A 59 -9.50 0.85 -3.44
C GLU A 59 -9.93 -0.61 -3.42
N LEU A 60 -8.96 -1.52 -3.49
CA LEU A 60 -9.17 -2.97 -3.43
C LEU A 60 -8.93 -3.56 -2.03
N ASN A 61 -8.60 -2.74 -1.04
CA ASN A 61 -8.17 -3.15 0.31
C ASN A 61 -7.01 -4.17 0.28
N VAL A 62 -6.13 -4.06 -0.72
CA VAL A 62 -4.91 -4.85 -0.83
C VAL A 62 -3.87 -4.34 0.17
N VAL A 63 -3.81 -3.03 0.38
CA VAL A 63 -2.95 -2.37 1.39
C VAL A 63 -3.82 -1.57 2.36
N GLU A 64 -3.43 -1.59 3.64
CA GLU A 64 -4.11 -0.88 4.73
C GLU A 64 -3.05 -0.20 5.61
N GLU A 65 -3.31 1.03 6.07
CA GLU A 65 -2.36 1.79 6.90
C GLU A 65 -1.96 1.03 8.18
N ILE A 66 -2.91 0.36 8.83
CA ILE A 66 -2.65 -0.43 10.05
C ILE A 66 -1.66 -1.57 9.85
N ARG A 67 -1.49 -2.02 8.59
CA ARG A 67 -0.58 -3.10 8.17
C ARG A 67 0.77 -2.60 7.67
N VAL A 68 1.01 -1.31 7.79
CA VAL A 68 2.30 -0.69 7.56
C VAL A 68 2.95 -0.41 8.92
N LYS A 69 4.23 -0.78 9.03
CA LYS A 69 5.03 -0.54 10.24
C LYS A 69 6.40 -0.01 9.85
N VAL A 70 6.77 1.14 10.41
CA VAL A 70 8.05 1.80 10.19
C VAL A 70 8.83 1.87 11.49
N GLU A 71 10.05 1.36 11.45
CA GLU A 71 11.06 1.61 12.47
C GLU A 71 12.15 2.50 11.87
N ASP A 72 11.99 3.81 12.06
CA ASP A 72 12.86 4.83 11.48
C ASP A 72 14.32 4.71 11.97
N LYS A 73 14.54 4.29 13.21
CA LYS A 73 15.89 4.15 13.79
C LYS A 73 16.67 3.00 13.18
N GLU A 74 16.01 1.87 12.96
CA GLU A 74 16.58 0.68 12.33
C GLU A 74 16.44 0.72 10.80
N SER A 75 15.93 1.85 10.26
CA SER A 75 15.66 2.06 8.83
C SER A 75 14.93 0.89 8.18
N THR A 76 13.94 0.33 8.88
CA THR A 76 13.20 -0.85 8.45
C THR A 76 11.73 -0.52 8.22
N VAL A 77 11.19 -0.98 7.09
CA VAL A 77 9.78 -0.84 6.74
C VAL A 77 9.18 -2.23 6.52
N SER A 78 8.10 -2.54 7.23
CA SER A 78 7.32 -3.75 7.04
C SER A 78 5.95 -3.39 6.46
N VAL A 79 5.57 -4.08 5.39
CA VAL A 79 4.28 -3.90 4.71
C VAL A 79 3.63 -5.26 4.55
N GLU A 80 2.47 -5.45 5.19
CA GLU A 80 1.61 -6.61 4.96
C GLU A 80 0.48 -6.23 3.99
N PHE A 81 0.28 -7.04 2.96
CA PHE A 81 -0.77 -6.83 1.95
C PHE A 81 -1.57 -8.10 1.72
N THR A 82 -2.82 -7.95 1.27
CA THR A 82 -3.73 -9.07 0.97
C THR A 82 -4.01 -9.12 -0.53
N PRO A 83 -3.55 -10.15 -1.25
CA PRO A 83 -3.89 -10.34 -2.65
C PRO A 83 -5.42 -10.45 -2.83
N THR A 84 -5.93 -9.94 -3.95
CA THR A 84 -7.36 -9.90 -4.29
C THR A 84 -7.98 -11.29 -4.48
N ILE A 85 -7.20 -12.31 -4.89
CA ILE A 85 -7.70 -13.67 -5.18
C ILE A 85 -6.70 -14.75 -4.68
N PRO A 86 -7.18 -15.84 -4.04
CA PRO A 86 -6.34 -16.98 -3.67
C PRO A 86 -5.79 -17.69 -4.91
N HIS A 87 -4.49 -18.04 -4.89
CA HIS A 87 -3.69 -18.65 -5.98
C HIS A 87 -3.06 -17.69 -7.01
N CYS A 88 -3.07 -16.38 -6.76
CA CYS A 88 -2.58 -15.42 -7.75
C CYS A 88 -1.04 -15.37 -7.85
N SER A 89 -0.52 -15.72 -9.03
CA SER A 89 0.87 -15.47 -9.44
C SER A 89 1.23 -13.97 -9.43
N MET A 90 0.24 -13.08 -9.31
CA MET A 90 0.41 -11.61 -9.24
C MET A 90 0.67 -11.07 -7.82
N ALA A 91 0.55 -11.87 -6.76
CA ALA A 91 0.95 -11.45 -5.42
C ALA A 91 2.43 -11.01 -5.39
N THR A 92 3.28 -11.74 -6.13
CA THR A 92 4.69 -11.38 -6.32
C THR A 92 4.86 -10.06 -7.07
N LEU A 93 4.02 -9.79 -8.09
CA LEU A 93 4.08 -8.51 -8.83
C LEU A 93 3.62 -7.33 -7.97
N ILE A 94 2.58 -7.51 -7.16
CA ILE A 94 2.13 -6.49 -6.20
C ILE A 94 3.25 -6.20 -5.21
N GLY A 95 3.83 -7.23 -4.58
CA GLY A 95 4.94 -7.09 -3.64
C GLY A 95 6.19 -6.45 -4.28
N LEU A 96 6.52 -6.82 -5.53
CA LEU A 96 7.62 -6.20 -6.26
C LEU A 96 7.34 -4.73 -6.60
N SER A 97 6.10 -4.40 -6.97
CA SER A 97 5.68 -3.03 -7.27
C SER A 97 5.78 -2.14 -6.02
N ILE A 98 5.30 -2.64 -4.87
CA ILE A 98 5.47 -1.98 -3.56
C ILE A 98 6.96 -1.77 -3.26
N LYS A 99 7.77 -2.83 -3.38
CA LYS A 99 9.21 -2.76 -3.10
C LYS A 99 9.92 -1.73 -3.98
N VAL A 100 9.68 -1.74 -5.29
CA VAL A 100 10.30 -0.80 -6.23
C VAL A 100 9.84 0.63 -5.96
N LYS A 101 8.56 0.84 -5.63
CA LYS A 101 8.03 2.17 -5.26
C LYS A 101 8.77 2.71 -4.03
N LEU A 102 8.86 1.92 -2.96
CA LEU A 102 9.57 2.32 -1.74
C LEU A 102 11.07 2.53 -1.97
N LEU A 103 11.73 1.66 -2.74
CA LEU A 103 13.16 1.81 -3.07
C LEU A 103 13.47 3.12 -3.82
N ARG A 104 12.52 3.62 -4.62
CA ARG A 104 12.65 4.86 -5.38
C ARG A 104 12.29 6.10 -4.57
N SER A 105 11.38 5.97 -3.61
CA SER A 105 10.85 7.09 -2.82
C SER A 105 11.60 7.31 -1.51
N LEU A 106 12.15 6.25 -0.90
CA LEU A 106 12.82 6.35 0.40
C LEU A 106 14.29 6.76 0.30
N PRO A 107 14.83 7.41 1.35
CA PRO A 107 16.26 7.71 1.46
C PRO A 107 17.14 6.46 1.43
N GLU A 108 18.42 6.61 1.10
CA GLU A 108 19.37 5.48 1.01
C GLU A 108 19.47 4.65 2.31
N ARG A 109 19.22 5.25 3.48
CA ARG A 109 19.26 4.52 4.77
C ARG A 109 18.28 3.34 4.83
N PHE A 110 17.18 3.39 4.06
CA PHE A 110 16.13 2.38 4.04
C PHE A 110 16.29 1.33 2.90
N LYS A 111 17.41 1.36 2.16
CA LYS A 111 17.64 0.50 0.99
C LYS A 111 18.61 -0.63 1.30
#